data_AF-A0A644VA91-F1
#
_entry.id   AF-A0A644VA91-F1
#
_cell.length_a   1.000
_cell.length_b   1.000
_cell.length_c   1.000
_cell.angle_alpha   90.00
_cell.angle_beta   90.00
_cell.angle_gamma   90.00
#
_symmetry.space_group_name_H-M   'P 1'
#
loop_
_entity.id
_entity.type
_entity.pdbx_description
1 polymer ?
#
loop_
_entity_poly.entity_id
_entity_poly.type
_entity_poly.pdbx_seq_one_letter_code
_entity_poly.pdbx_strand_id
1 'polypeptide(L)'
;MSDALGMIETKGLVGAVEAADAMVKAANVALIGKTRVGGGLVTVMVRGDVGAVKAATDAGAAAAERVGELLSVHVIPRPHPELEMILPKIN
;
A
#
# COMPACT_ATOMS: atom_id res chain seq x y z
N MET A 1 -8.62 -1.49 -17.98
CA MET A 1 -7.47 -0.63 -17.64
C MET A 1 -6.96 -1.14 -16.30
N SER A 2 -5.68 -1.49 -16.14
CA SER A 2 -5.15 -1.87 -14.83
C SER A 2 -4.69 -0.62 -14.09
N ASP A 3 -5.33 -0.35 -12.95
CA ASP A 3 -4.97 0.79 -12.11
C ASP A 3 -3.58 0.56 -11.49
N ALA A 4 -2.86 1.65 -11.24
CA ALA A 4 -1.56 1.59 -10.61
C ALA A 4 -1.65 0.95 -9.23
N LEU A 5 -0.57 0.29 -8.80
CA LEU A 5 -0.48 -0.38 -7.50
C LEU A 5 0.52 0.36 -6.61
N GLY A 6 0.08 0.74 -5.41
CA GLY A 6 0.95 1.25 -4.36
C GLY A 6 1.07 0.24 -3.23
N MET A 7 2.27 0.09 -2.68
CA MET A 7 2.56 -0.89 -1.63
C MET A 7 3.44 -0.27 -0.55
N ILE A 8 3.07 -0.52 0.71
CA ILE A 8 3.89 -0.17 1.87
C ILE A 8 4.02 -1.42 2.75
N GLU A 9 5.25 -1.79 3.10
CA GLU A 9 5.55 -2.87 4.03
C GLU A 9 6.18 -2.32 5.31
N THR A 10 5.67 -2.79 6.45
CA THR A 10 6.15 -2.42 7.78
C THR A 10 6.43 -3.64 8.64
N LYS A 11 7.26 -3.46 9.69
CA LYS A 11 7.33 -4.41 10.79
C LYS A 11 6.21 -4.12 11.79
N GLY A 12 5.30 -5.08 11.93
CA GLY A 12 4.15 -4.99 12.82
C GLY A 12 2.91 -4.39 12.15
N LEU A 13 1.75 -4.67 12.75
CA LEU A 13 0.44 -4.26 12.19
C LEU A 13 0.15 -2.77 12.40
N VAL A 14 0.65 -2.16 13.48
CA VAL A 14 0.30 -0.76 13.83
C VAL A 14 0.82 0.21 12.77
N GLY A 15 2.09 0.09 12.37
CA GLY A 15 2.65 0.89 11.28
C GLY A 15 1.92 0.70 9.95
N ALA A 16 1.53 -0.54 9.63
CA ALA A 16 0.76 -0.84 8.42
C ALA A 16 -0.63 -0.19 8.42
N VAL A 17 -1.30 -0.14 9.57
CA VAL A 17 -2.62 0.48 9.71
C VAL A 17 -2.52 2.01 9.59
N GLU A 18 -1.53 2.63 10.25
CA GLU A 18 -1.26 4.06 10.10
C GLU A 18 -0.92 4.42 8.65
N ALA A 19 -0.09 3.60 7.98
CA ALA A 19 0.23 3.77 6.58
C ALA A 19 -1.04 3.76 5.71
N ALA A 20 -1.88 2.73 5.87
CA ALA A 20 -3.11 2.59 5.11
C ALA A 20 -4.07 3.77 5.31
N ASP A 21 -4.24 4.24 6.55
CA ASP A 21 -5.08 5.41 6.87
C ASP A 21 -4.56 6.68 6.19
N ALA A 22 -3.24 6.93 6.26
CA ALA A 22 -2.62 8.08 5.61
C ALA A 22 -2.72 8.01 4.08
N MET A 23 -2.52 6.82 3.48
CA MET A 23 -2.62 6.62 2.03
C MET A 23 -4.00 7.01 1.49
N VAL A 24 -5.08 6.51 2.10
CA VAL A 24 -6.46 6.77 1.63
C VAL A 24 -6.95 8.19 1.91
N LYS A 25 -6.33 8.91 2.86
CA LYS A 25 -6.63 10.32 3.14
C LYS A 25 -5.89 11.27 2.19
N ALA A 26 -4.69 10.89 1.74
CA ALA A 26 -3.82 11.76 0.97
C ALA A 26 -4.23 11.90 -0.51
N ALA A 27 -4.85 10.87 -1.09
CA ALA A 27 -5.22 10.87 -2.50
C ALA A 27 -6.43 9.98 -2.78
N ASN A 28 -7.02 10.14 -3.97
CA ASN A 28 -8.11 9.29 -4.44
C ASN A 28 -7.60 7.89 -4.81
N VAL A 29 -7.45 7.03 -3.81
CA VAL A 29 -7.01 5.64 -3.96
C VAL A 29 -7.92 4.71 -3.15
N ALA A 30 -8.04 3.46 -3.59
CA ALA A 30 -8.76 2.41 -2.88
C ALA A 30 -7.79 1.45 -2.20
N LEU A 31 -7.95 1.22 -0.89
CA LEU A 31 -7.23 0.18 -0.18
C LEU A 31 -7.76 -1.20 -0.62
N ILE A 32 -6.92 -2.00 -1.27
CA ILE A 32 -7.31 -3.32 -1.78
C ILE A 32 -7.07 -4.45 -0.80
N GLY A 33 -6.30 -4.19 0.26
CA GLY A 33 -6.14 -5.13 1.37
C GLY A 33 -4.78 -5.06 2.03
N LYS A 34 -4.53 -6.09 2.85
CA LYS A 34 -3.25 -6.31 3.53
C LYS A 34 -2.81 -7.76 3.38
N THR A 35 -1.50 -7.98 3.33
CA THR A 35 -0.90 -9.31 3.33
C THR A 35 0.02 -9.44 4.53
N ARG A 36 0.07 -10.65 5.10
CA ARG A 36 1.01 -11.04 6.16
C ARG A 36 1.79 -12.25 5.69
N VAL A 37 3.10 -12.13 5.58
CA VAL A 37 3.98 -13.22 5.13
C VAL A 37 4.68 -13.95 6.28
N GLY A 38 4.46 -13.51 7.53
CA GLY A 38 5.13 -14.03 8.72
C GLY A 38 6.28 -13.14 9.17
N GLY A 39 6.97 -13.52 10.25
CA GLY A 39 8.10 -12.75 10.79
C GLY A 39 7.76 -11.31 11.21
N GLY A 40 6.49 -10.99 11.43
CA GLY A 40 6.03 -9.64 11.74
C GLY A 40 5.90 -8.71 10.53
N LEU A 41 6.09 -9.19 9.30
CA LEU A 41 5.96 -8.37 8.09
C LEU A 41 4.49 -8.22 7.69
N VAL A 42 4.08 -6.97 7.43
CA VAL A 42 2.74 -6.62 7.00
C VAL A 42 2.82 -5.64 5.84
N THR A 43 2.22 -6.00 4.71
CA THR A 43 2.12 -5.16 3.52
C THR A 43 0.69 -4.65 3.36
N VAL A 44 0.51 -3.35 3.13
CA VAL A 44 -0.77 -2.75 2.71
C VAL A 44 -0.67 -2.29 1.27
N MET A 45 -1.78 -2.40 0.54
CA MET A 45 -1.81 -2.17 -0.91
C MET A 45 -2.99 -1.30 -1.32
N VAL A 46 -2.76 -0.35 -2.21
CA VAL A 46 -3.80 0.54 -2.77
C VAL A 46 -3.81 0.54 -4.30
N ARG A 47 -4.95 0.89 -4.89
CA ARG A 47 -5.14 1.10 -6.33
C ARG A 47 -5.65 2.50 -6.65
N GLY A 48 -5.27 3.01 -7.82
CA GLY A 48 -5.79 4.26 -8.38
C GLY A 48 -4.95 4.74 -9.57
N ASP A 49 -5.13 6.00 -9.95
CA ASP A 49 -4.28 6.63 -10.95
C ASP A 49 -2.83 6.75 -10.46
N VAL A 50 -1.86 6.67 -11.38
CA VAL A 50 -0.42 6.69 -11.05
C VAL A 50 -0.04 7.88 -10.15
N GLY A 51 -0.59 9.06 -10.42
CA GLY A 51 -0.34 10.25 -9.60
C GLY A 51 -0.91 10.15 -8.19
N ALA A 52 -2.15 9.66 -8.06
CA ALA A 52 -2.80 9.45 -6.78
C ALA A 52 -2.07 8.39 -5.95
N VAL A 53 -1.65 7.29 -6.58
CA VAL A 53 -0.90 6.21 -5.93
C VAL A 53 0.45 6.69 -5.40
N LYS A 54 1.20 7.50 -6.17
CA LYS A 54 2.46 8.08 -5.71
C LYS A 54 2.26 8.98 -4.48
N ALA A 55 1.30 9.91 -4.57
CA ALA A 55 1.00 10.81 -3.45
C ALA A 55 0.55 10.03 -2.20
N ALA A 56 -0.27 8.99 -2.38
CA ALA A 56 -0.69 8.11 -1.30
C ALA A 56 0.49 7.38 -0.65
N THR A 57 1.39 6.78 -1.45
CA THR A 57 2.54 6.04 -0.91
C THR A 57 3.54 6.94 -0.18
N ASP A 58 3.76 8.17 -0.67
CA ASP A 58 4.66 9.13 -0.01
C ASP A 58 4.12 9.53 1.37
N ALA A 59 2.82 9.84 1.46
CA ALA A 59 2.16 10.16 2.73
C ALA A 59 2.12 8.96 3.69
N GLY A 60 1.79 7.77 3.17
CA GLY A 60 1.76 6.54 3.95
C GLY A 60 3.12 6.16 4.52
N ALA A 61 4.20 6.34 3.75
CA ALA A 61 5.56 6.04 4.18
C ALA A 61 5.99 6.93 5.35
N ALA A 62 5.79 8.24 5.22
CA ALA A 62 6.07 9.21 6.27
C ALA A 62 5.23 8.96 7.54
N ALA A 63 4.01 8.44 7.39
CA ALA A 63 3.17 8.08 8.53
C ALA A 63 3.64 6.79 9.21
N ALA A 64 3.98 5.76 8.43
CA ALA A 64 4.52 4.49 8.91
C ALA A 64 5.82 4.68 9.71
N GLU A 65 6.76 5.48 9.21
CA GLU A 65 8.05 5.76 9.87
C GLU A 65 7.90 6.44 11.23
N ARG A 66 6.85 7.25 11.43
CA ARG A 66 6.61 7.93 12.71
C ARG A 66 6.09 6.99 13.80
N VAL A 67 5.32 5.98 13.41
CA VAL A 67 4.57 5.11 14.34
C VAL A 67 5.23 3.73 14.50
N GLY A 68 6.09 3.32 13.57
CA GLY A 68 6.78 2.05 13.63
C GLY A 68 7.96 1.96 12.67
N GLU A 69 8.26 0.74 12.23
CA GLU A 69 9.38 0.46 11.35
C GLU A 69 8.87 0.26 9.92
N LEU A 70 9.13 1.26 9.06
CA LEU A 70 8.93 1.15 7.61
C LEU A 70 10.06 0.31 7.01
N LEU A 71 9.70 -0.67 6.19
CA LEU A 71 10.65 -1.56 5.53
C LEU A 71 10.76 -1.28 4.04
N SER A 72 9.64 -1.05 3.37
CA SER A 72 9.64 -0.84 1.92
C SER A 72 8.44 -0.04 1.45
N VAL A 73 8.65 0.73 0.38
CA VAL A 73 7.64 1.51 -0.33
C VAL A 73 7.85 1.26 -1.82
N HIS A 74 6.79 0.92 -2.54
CA HIS A 74 6.91 0.69 -3.98
C HIS A 74 5.63 1.06 -4.73
N VAL A 75 5.83 1.51 -5.97
CA VAL A 75 4.74 1.85 -6.90
C VAL A 75 4.99 1.15 -8.22
N ILE A 76 3.96 0.45 -8.71
CA ILE A 76 3.92 -0.12 -10.05
C ILE A 76 2.88 0.67 -10.86
N PRO A 77 3.30 1.57 -11.77
CA PRO A 77 2.37 2.44 -12.51
C PRO A 77 1.39 1.69 -13.42
N ARG A 78 1.80 0.52 -13.93
CA ARG A 78 1.00 -0.28 -14.86
C ARG A 78 1.27 -1.77 -14.60
N PRO A 79 0.66 -2.37 -13.57
CA PRO A 79 0.83 -3.77 -13.27
C PRO A 79 0.28 -4.65 -14.40
N HIS A 80 0.97 -5.75 -14.67
CA HIS A 80 0.51 -6.75 -15.64
C HIS A 80 -0.81 -7.39 -15.14
N PRO A 81 -1.80 -7.65 -16.01
CA PRO A 81 -3.10 -8.20 -15.58
C PRO A 81 -3.03 -9.52 -14.81
N GLU A 82 -2.02 -10.35 -15.05
CA GLU A 82 -1.82 -11.60 -14.30
C GLU A 82 -1.53 -11.39 -12.81
N LEU A 83 -1.06 -10.20 -12.39
CA LEU A 83 -0.84 -9.91 -10.97
C LEU A 83 -2.14 -9.92 -10.17
N GLU A 84 -3.30 -9.72 -10.79
CA GLU A 84 -4.59 -9.79 -10.12
C GLU A 84 -4.90 -11.18 -9.54
N MET A 85 -4.16 -12.22 -9.95
CA MET A 85 -4.30 -13.58 -9.40
C MET A 85 -3.69 -13.72 -7.99
N ILE A 86 -2.73 -12.86 -7.63
CA ILE A 86 -2.00 -12.94 -6.35
C ILE A 86 -2.29 -11.75 -5.43
N LEU A 87 -2.82 -10.65 -5.97
CA LEU A 87 -3.15 -9.46 -5.20
C LEU A 87 -4.49 -9.61 -4.48
N PRO A 88 -4.65 -9.00 -3.30
CA PRO A 88 -5.92 -9.04 -2.57
C PRO A 88 -7.01 -8.31 -3.37
N LYS A 89 -8.24 -8.78 -3.22
CA LYS A 89 -9.43 -8.23 -3.88
C LYS A 89 -10.26 -7.44 -2.88
N ILE A 90 -10.80 -6.30 -3.31
CA ILE A 90 -11.87 -5.61 -2.58
C ILE A 90 -13.11 -6.50 -2.66
N ASN A 91 -13.65 -6.88 -1.49
CA ASN A 91 -14.95 -7.56 -1.39
C ASN A 91 -16.10 -6.56 -1.55
#